data_AF-A0A960EC67-F1
#
_entry.id   AF-A0A960EC67-F1
#
_cell.length_a   1.000
_cell.length_b   1.000
_cell.length_c   1.000
_cell.angle_alpha   90.00
_cell.angle_beta   90.00
_cell.angle_gamma   90.00
#
_symmetry.space_group_name_H-M   'P 1'
#
loop_
_entity.id
_entity.type
_entity.pdbx_description
1 polymer ?
#
loop_
_entity_poly.entity_id
_entity_poly.type
_entity_poly.pdbx_seq_one_letter_code
_entity_poly.pdbx_strand_id
1 'polypeptide(L)' 'SLEMPLVGLPLEQRFADAVAASPRHASAGFMVQPDEVAAGAADMSSPHHPDRYGEQLWNYFARSYPENVRHHYG' A
#
# COMPACT_ATOMS: atom_id res chain seq x y z
N SER A 1 0.59 -26.78 3.97
CA SER A 1 2.06 -26.70 3.89
C SER A 1 2.42 -25.27 3.52
N LEU A 2 3.29 -24.61 4.28
CA LEU A 2 3.73 -23.21 4.03
C LEU A 2 5.07 -23.14 3.26
N GLU A 3 5.60 -24.29 2.88
CA GLU A 3 6.80 -24.43 2.06
C GLU A 3 6.43 -24.21 0.59
N MET A 4 6.34 -22.95 0.15
CA MET A 4 6.17 -22.58 -1.26
C MET A 4 7.45 -21.86 -1.73
N PRO A 5 8.24 -22.43 -2.64
CA PRO A 5 9.43 -21.76 -3.16
C PRO A 5 9.01 -20.54 -3.99
N LEU A 6 9.60 -19.39 -3.69
CA LEU A 6 9.41 -18.17 -4.47
C LEU A 6 10.25 -18.27 -5.74
N VAL A 7 9.59 -18.45 -6.88
CA VAL A 7 10.22 -18.39 -8.20
C VAL A 7 9.92 -17.03 -8.81
N GLY A 8 10.96 -16.31 -9.24
CA GLY A 8 10.81 -15.02 -9.89
C GLY A 8 10.01 -15.14 -11.18
N LEU A 9 9.07 -14.21 -11.39
CA LEU A 9 8.32 -14.14 -12.64
C LEU A 9 9.26 -13.76 -13.79
N PRO A 10 9.22 -14.45 -14.94
CA PRO A 10 10.01 -14.09 -16.11
C PRO A 10 9.44 -12.83 -16.75
N LEU A 11 9.86 -11.66 -16.24
CA LEU A 11 9.45 -10.37 -16.76
C LEU A 11 10.32 -9.96 -17.94
N GLU A 12 9.69 -9.39 -18.96
CA GLU A 12 10.40 -8.81 -20.09
C GLU A 12 11.26 -7.61 -19.66
N GLN A 13 12.46 -7.49 -20.22
CA GLN A 13 13.44 -6.45 -19.89
C GLN A 13 12.87 -5.03 -19.96
N ARG A 14 11.93 -4.77 -20.88
CA ARG A 14 11.26 -3.46 -21.04
C ARG A 14 10.63 -2.92 -19.76
N PHE A 15 10.19 -3.80 -18.85
CA PHE A 15 9.58 -3.39 -17.59
C PHE A 15 10.64 -2.87 -16.60
N ALA A 16 11.80 -3.52 -16.53
CA ALA A 16 12.92 -3.05 -15.73
C ALA A 16 13.44 -1.70 -16.23
N ASP A 17 13.53 -1.54 -17.56
CA ASP A 17 13.98 -0.30 -18.19
C ASP A 17 13.00 0.85 -17.91
N ALA A 18 11.68 0.59 -17.96
CA ALA A 18 10.65 1.58 -17.64
C ALA A 18 10.67 2.01 -16.17
N VAL A 19 10.97 1.09 -15.24
CA VAL A 19 11.14 1.39 -13.82
C VAL A 19 12.38 2.25 -13.60
N ALA A 20 13.51 1.88 -14.19
CA ALA A 20 14.78 2.62 -14.07
C ALA A 20 14.69 4.04 -14.63
N ALA A 21 13.93 4.23 -15.71
CA ALA A 21 13.74 5.55 -16.33
C ALA A 21 12.74 6.46 -15.59
N SER A 22 12.01 5.96 -14.59
CA SER A 22 10.96 6.73 -13.91
C SER A 22 11.50 7.41 -12.65
N PRO A 23 11.55 8.76 -12.58
CA PRO A 23 12.00 9.49 -11.40
C PRO A 23 11.19 9.13 -10.15
N ARG A 24 9.88 8.91 -10.31
CA ARG A 24 8.98 8.49 -9.24
C ARG A 24 9.33 7.10 -8.70
N HIS A 25 9.83 6.21 -9.54
CA HIS A 25 10.22 4.86 -9.13
C HIS A 25 11.65 4.86 -8.56
N ALA A 26 12.54 5.68 -9.10
CA ALA A 26 13.87 5.89 -8.53
C ALA A 26 13.81 6.48 -7.10
N SER A 27 12.80 7.29 -6.79
CA SER A 27 12.59 7.89 -5.46
C SER A 27 11.54 7.18 -4.59
N ALA A 28 10.73 6.30 -5.15
CA ALA A 28 9.77 5.51 -4.38
C ALA A 28 10.55 4.39 -3.70
N GLY A 29 10.83 4.53 -2.40
CA GLY A 29 11.29 3.43 -1.58
C GLY A 29 10.31 2.26 -1.72
N PHE A 30 10.64 1.28 -2.55
CA PHE A 30 9.74 0.17 -2.90
C PHE A 30 9.44 -0.76 -1.73
N MET A 31 10.27 -0.69 -0.69
CA MET A 31 10.08 -1.41 0.56
C MET A 31 9.92 -0.36 1.65
N VAL A 32 8.72 -0.31 2.23
CA VAL A 32 8.45 0.47 3.43
C VAL A 32 9.40 -0.05 4.51
N GLN A 33 10.14 0.83 5.17
CA GLN A 33 11.13 0.45 6.14
C GLN A 33 10.46 -0.16 7.38
N PRO A 34 11.11 -1.06 8.12
CA PRO A 34 10.49 -1.72 9.28
C PRO A 34 9.93 -0.75 10.33
N ASP A 35 10.56 0.41 10.51
CA ASP A 35 10.09 1.51 11.36
C ASP A 35 8.88 2.23 10.75
N GLU A 36 8.82 2.41 9.43
CA GLU A 36 7.64 2.90 8.72
C GLU A 36 6.48 1.88 8.76
N VAL A 37 6.75 0.57 8.75
CA VAL A 37 5.73 -0.48 9.00
C VAL A 37 5.22 -0.35 10.43
N ALA A 38 6.09 -0.22 11.41
CA ALA A 38 5.71 -0.13 12.82
C ALA A 38 4.88 1.14 13.09
N ALA A 39 5.29 2.27 12.51
CA ALA A 39 4.54 3.52 12.56
C ALA A 39 3.19 3.39 11.83
N GLY A 40 3.16 2.82 10.63
CA GLY A 40 1.94 2.58 9.85
C GLY A 40 0.98 1.59 10.51
N ALA A 41 1.49 0.56 11.20
CA ALA A 41 0.69 -0.39 11.98
C ALA A 41 0.07 0.28 13.21
N ALA A 42 0.81 1.18 13.88
CA ALA A 42 0.26 2.01 14.94
C ALA A 42 -0.83 2.96 14.43
N ASP A 43 -0.69 3.50 13.21
CA ASP A 43 -1.68 4.38 12.58
C ASP A 43 -2.89 3.62 11.99
N MET A 44 -2.72 2.34 11.66
CA MET A 44 -3.77 1.39 11.27
C MET A 44 -4.49 0.79 12.48
N SER A 45 -3.89 0.89 13.67
CA SER A 45 -4.47 0.45 14.93
C SER A 45 -5.48 1.52 15.40
N SER A 46 -6.74 1.33 15.04
CA SER A 46 -7.84 2.04 15.68
C SER A 46 -8.32 1.22 16.88
N PRO A 47 -8.49 1.80 18.09
CA PRO A 47 -9.21 1.14 19.17
C PRO A 47 -10.69 0.95 18.84
N HIS A 48 -11.18 1.60 17.79
CA HIS A 48 -12.53 1.47 17.27
C HIS A 48 -12.59 0.35 16.23
N HIS A 49 -13.22 -0.76 16.59
CA HIS A 49 -13.56 -1.85 15.68
C HIS A 49 -14.95 -1.59 15.08
N PRO A 50 -15.06 -1.28 13.79
CA PRO A 50 -16.36 -1.16 13.14
C PRO A 50 -17.04 -2.53 13.06
N ASP A 51 -18.34 -2.58 13.34
CA ASP A 51 -19.13 -3.81 13.33
C ASP A 51 -19.39 -4.31 11.90
N ARG A 52 -19.24 -3.45 10.90
CA ARG A 52 -19.49 -3.75 9.49
C ARG A 52 -18.25 -3.56 8.64
N TYR A 53 -18.03 -4.52 7.75
CA TYR A 53 -16.93 -4.50 6.79
C TYR A 53 -16.90 -3.21 5.93
N GLY A 54 -18.06 -2.68 5.55
CA GLY A 54 -18.14 -1.42 4.79
C GLY A 54 -17.62 -0.20 5.55
N GLU A 55 -17.82 -0.13 6.87
CA GLU A 55 -17.33 0.96 7.72
C GLU A 55 -15.81 0.87 7.90
N GLN A 56 -15.25 -0.35 7.96
CA GLN A 56 -13.81 -0.57 7.96
C GLN A 56 -13.14 -0.04 6.69
N LEU A 57 -13.69 -0.40 5.53
CA LEU A 57 -13.18 0.07 4.24
C LEU A 57 -13.32 1.58 4.12
N TRP A 58 -14.46 2.14 4.53
CA TRP A 58 -14.69 3.57 4.51
C TRP A 58 -13.67 4.35 5.35
N ASN A 59 -13.42 3.89 6.59
CA ASN A 59 -12.43 4.50 7.47
C ASN A 59 -11.01 4.42 6.89
N TYR A 60 -10.67 3.30 6.23
CA TYR A 60 -9.40 3.17 5.54
C TYR A 60 -9.26 4.18 4.38
N PHE A 61 -10.27 4.30 3.52
CA PHE A 61 -10.25 5.23 2.39
C PHE A 61 -10.21 6.68 2.84
N ALA A 62 -11.00 7.05 3.85
CA ALA A 62 -11.01 8.41 4.40
C ALA A 62 -9.65 8.80 4.99
N ARG A 63 -8.93 7.87 5.65
CA ARG A 63 -7.61 8.13 6.23
C ARG A 63 -6.49 8.14 5.20
N SER A 64 -6.49 7.16 4.28
CA SER A 64 -5.38 6.93 3.36
C SER A 64 -5.47 7.77 2.08
N TYR A 65 -6.69 8.14 1.67
CA TYR A 65 -6.95 8.87 0.41
C TYR A 65 -7.96 10.02 0.62
N PRO A 66 -7.71 10.97 1.53
CA PRO A 66 -8.67 12.00 1.91
C PRO A 66 -9.06 12.93 0.75
N GLU A 67 -8.12 13.21 -0.16
CA GLU A 67 -8.34 13.98 -1.39
C GLU A 67 -9.40 13.32 -2.29
N ASN A 68 -9.27 12.01 -2.53
CA ASN A 68 -10.18 11.25 -3.39
C ASN A 68 -11.57 11.15 -2.78
N VAL A 69 -11.66 10.89 -1.47
CA VAL A 69 -12.93 10.83 -0.76
C VAL A 69 -13.64 12.18 -0.83
N ARG A 70 -12.92 13.29 -0.62
CA ARG A 70 -13.48 14.64 -0.72
C ARG A 70 -13.95 14.98 -2.14
N HIS A 71 -13.22 14.54 -3.16
CA HIS A 71 -13.59 14.81 -4.55
C HIS A 71 -14.89 14.12 -4.98
N HIS A 72 -15.16 12.92 -4.46
CA HIS A 72 -16.30 12.10 -4.88
C HIS A 72 -17.48 12.10 -3.91
N TYR A 73 -17.26 12.42 -2.63
CA TYR A 73 -18.24 12.28 -1.56
C TYR A 73 -18.28 13.49 -0.60
N GLY A 74 -17.67 14.62 -1.00
CA GLY A 74 -17.62 15.87 -0.24
C GLY A 74 -18.48 16.97 -0.84
#